data_AF-A0A7C4J459-F1
#
_entry.id   AF-A0A7C4J459-F1
#
_cell.length_a   1.000
_cell.length_b   1.000
_cell.length_c   1.000
_cell.angle_alpha   90.00
_cell.angle_beta   90.00
_cell.angle_gamma   90.00
#
_symmetry.space_group_name_H-M   'P 1'
#
loop_
_entity.id
_entity.type
_entity.pdbx_description
1 polymer ?
#
loop_
_entity_poly.entity_id
_entity_poly.type
_entity_poly.pdbx_seq_one_letter_code
_entity_poly.pdbx_strand_id
1 'polypeptide(L)'
;MEVLKEGLLKVDPGLLLWTIITFIVLLLILWKAAWKPIVEALDARAEKIRGDIESAEKSRLEAERLFAEHKAMMDKAKEEAASIIAEGKADAERLKNSIVEKANQEAKDLIERARREINLAKDKALAEIQAEVVTISTDIAAKIIAKNLKVEDQKALVEEALQKIRTVQ
;
A
#
# COMPACT_ATOMS: atom_id res chain seq x y z
N MET A 1 -58.77 -71.30 -76.49
CA MET A 1 -58.82 -70.42 -75.30
C MET A 1 -58.33 -69.04 -75.72
N GLU A 2 -59.21 -68.31 -76.40
CA GLU A 2 -59.00 -67.01 -77.05
C GLU A 2 -59.45 -65.88 -76.12
N VAL A 3 -58.75 -65.64 -75.01
CA VAL A 3 -59.17 -64.56 -74.08
C VAL A 3 -58.06 -63.69 -73.50
N LEU A 4 -56.84 -63.76 -74.06
CA LEU A 4 -55.71 -62.94 -73.57
C LEU A 4 -55.07 -62.05 -74.65
N LYS A 5 -55.80 -61.72 -75.72
CA LYS A 5 -55.25 -60.99 -76.87
C LYS A 5 -56.00 -59.73 -77.29
N GLU A 6 -56.76 -59.12 -76.39
CA GLU A 6 -57.26 -57.77 -76.60
C GLU A 6 -56.84 -56.85 -75.45
N GLY A 7 -56.04 -55.82 -75.76
CA GLY A 7 -56.20 -54.52 -75.11
C GLY A 7 -55.04 -53.87 -74.36
N LEU A 8 -53.86 -54.47 -74.19
CA LEU A 8 -52.75 -53.78 -73.48
C LEU A 8 -51.91 -52.82 -74.35
N LEU A 9 -52.07 -52.90 -75.68
CA LEU A 9 -51.39 -52.08 -76.69
C LEU A 9 -52.36 -51.37 -77.62
N LYS A 10 -53.59 -51.08 -77.17
CA LYS A 10 -54.24 -49.88 -77.67
C LYS A 10 -53.57 -48.74 -76.93
N VAL A 11 -52.50 -48.23 -77.52
CA VAL A 11 -52.02 -46.88 -77.20
C VAL A 11 -53.21 -45.98 -77.53
N ASP A 12 -54.07 -45.75 -76.54
CA ASP A 12 -55.17 -44.83 -76.69
C ASP A 12 -54.52 -43.44 -76.72
N PRO A 13 -54.47 -42.77 -77.89
CA PRO A 13 -53.79 -41.49 -77.99
C PRO A 13 -54.41 -40.48 -77.02
N GLY A 14 -55.67 -40.66 -76.63
CA GLY A 14 -56.35 -39.87 -75.62
C GLY A 14 -55.78 -40.05 -74.21
N LEU A 15 -55.46 -41.28 -73.79
CA LEU A 15 -54.93 -41.55 -72.44
C LEU A 15 -53.49 -41.05 -72.28
N LEU A 16 -52.65 -41.24 -73.31
CA LEU A 16 -51.28 -40.70 -73.30
C LEU A 16 -51.28 -39.17 -73.28
N LEU A 17 -52.14 -38.55 -74.10
CA LEU A 17 -52.26 -37.09 -74.16
C LEU A 17 -52.76 -36.52 -72.83
N TRP A 18 -53.74 -37.15 -72.19
CA TRP A 18 -54.17 -36.76 -70.84
C TRP A 18 -53.09 -36.96 -69.78
N THR A 19 -52.31 -38.06 -69.84
CA THR A 19 -51.22 -38.32 -68.90
C THR A 19 -50.10 -37.28 -69.04
N ILE A 20 -49.75 -36.88 -70.27
CA ILE A 20 -48.78 -35.82 -70.52
C ILE A 20 -49.32 -34.48 -70.03
N ILE A 21 -50.60 -34.18 -70.28
CA ILE A 21 -51.24 -32.95 -69.77
C ILE A 21 -51.23 -32.92 -68.25
N THR A 22 -51.65 -33.99 -67.55
CA THR A 22 -51.64 -34.02 -66.09
C THR A 22 -50.22 -33.96 -65.53
N PHE A 23 -49.24 -34.59 -66.18
CA PHE A 23 -47.84 -34.49 -65.81
C PHE A 23 -47.31 -33.05 -65.96
N ILE A 24 -47.61 -32.37 -67.07
CA ILE A 24 -47.20 -30.98 -67.28
C ILE A 24 -47.89 -30.06 -66.27
N VAL A 25 -49.19 -30.25 -66.02
CA VAL A 25 -49.93 -29.46 -65.02
C VAL A 25 -49.34 -29.67 -63.62
N LEU A 26 -49.05 -30.91 -63.24
CA LEU A 26 -48.39 -31.22 -61.97
C LEU A 26 -47.00 -30.58 -61.90
N LEU A 27 -46.21 -30.65 -62.97
CA LEU A 27 -44.87 -30.07 -63.04
C LEU A 27 -44.91 -28.55 -62.90
N LEU A 28 -45.87 -27.86 -63.54
CA LEU A 28 -46.05 -26.42 -63.40
C LEU A 28 -46.45 -26.02 -61.96
N ILE A 29 -47.33 -26.80 -61.32
CA ILE A 29 -47.70 -26.59 -59.92
C ILE A 29 -46.49 -26.81 -59.01
N LEU A 30 -45.74 -27.90 -59.19
CA LEU A 30 -44.55 -28.19 -58.40
C LEU A 30 -43.47 -27.14 -58.61
N TRP A 31 -43.24 -26.69 -59.84
CA TRP A 31 -42.24 -25.68 -60.14
C TRP A 31 -42.58 -24.36 -59.44
N LYS A 32 -43.83 -23.90 -59.53
CA LYS A 32 -44.26 -22.68 -58.85
C LYS A 32 -44.24 -22.82 -57.32
N ALA A 33 -44.61 -23.98 -56.79
CA ALA A 33 -44.72 -24.20 -55.35
C ALA A 33 -43.36 -24.49 -54.66
N ALA A 34 -42.46 -25.23 -55.32
CA ALA A 34 -41.18 -25.67 -54.73
C ALA A 34 -40.04 -24.67 -54.94
N TRP A 35 -40.07 -23.83 -55.98
CA TRP A 35 -38.99 -22.88 -56.25
C TRP A 35 -38.82 -21.86 -55.13
N LYS A 36 -39.93 -21.32 -54.62
CA LYS A 36 -39.93 -20.34 -53.54
C LYS A 36 -39.28 -20.85 -52.23
N PRO A 37 -39.70 -21.98 -51.63
CA PRO A 37 -39.08 -22.47 -50.39
C PRO A 37 -37.63 -22.90 -50.56
N ILE A 38 -37.21 -23.37 -51.75
CA ILE A 38 -35.81 -23.73 -52.00
C ILE A 38 -34.91 -22.49 -52.01
N VAL A 39 -35.32 -21.42 -52.71
CA VAL A 39 -34.56 -20.17 -52.73
C VAL A 39 -34.53 -19.54 -51.35
N GLU A 40 -35.67 -19.48 -50.65
CA GLU A 40 -35.75 -18.96 -49.28
C GLU A 40 -34.84 -19.74 -48.30
N ALA A 41 -34.77 -21.08 -48.42
CA ALA A 41 -33.88 -21.89 -47.59
C ALA A 41 -32.39 -21.64 -47.90
N LEU A 42 -32.04 -21.43 -49.18
CA LEU A 42 -30.67 -21.09 -49.60
C LEU A 42 -30.28 -19.70 -49.12
N ASP A 43 -31.15 -18.71 -49.25
CA ASP A 43 -30.92 -17.34 -48.78
C ASP A 43 -30.81 -17.30 -47.25
N ALA A 44 -31.70 -17.98 -46.52
CA ALA A 44 -31.63 -18.09 -45.07
C ALA A 44 -30.32 -18.76 -44.60
N ARG A 45 -29.84 -19.78 -45.32
CA ARG A 45 -28.55 -20.41 -45.02
C ARG A 45 -27.39 -19.48 -45.33
N ALA A 46 -27.41 -18.77 -46.45
CA ALA A 46 -26.38 -17.81 -46.81
C ALA A 46 -26.28 -16.68 -45.78
N GLU A 47 -27.43 -16.16 -45.34
CA GLU A 47 -27.51 -15.10 -44.33
C GLU A 47 -27.02 -15.58 -42.97
N LYS A 48 -27.42 -16.79 -42.56
CA LYS A 48 -26.92 -17.39 -41.33
C LYS A 48 -25.39 -17.54 -41.34
N ILE A 49 -24.82 -18.03 -42.44
CA ILE A 49 -23.37 -18.19 -42.57
C ILE A 49 -22.66 -16.83 -42.50
N ARG A 50 -23.19 -15.81 -43.19
CA ARG A 50 -22.64 -14.45 -43.10
C ARG A 50 -22.69 -13.91 -41.68
N GLY A 51 -23.83 -14.04 -41.01
CA GLY A 51 -23.99 -13.61 -39.62
C GLY A 51 -23.07 -14.36 -38.66
N ASP A 52 -22.91 -15.67 -38.84
CA ASP A 52 -21.99 -16.49 -38.03
C ASP A 52 -20.52 -16.03 -38.23
N ILE A 53 -20.11 -15.71 -39.47
CA ILE A 53 -18.76 -15.21 -39.78
C ILE A 53 -18.54 -13.82 -39.19
N GLU A 54 -19.48 -12.89 -39.38
CA GLU A 54 -19.38 -11.53 -38.85
C GLU A 54 -19.34 -11.53 -37.32
N SER A 55 -20.18 -12.35 -36.68
CA SER A 55 -20.17 -12.54 -35.23
C SER A 55 -18.84 -13.11 -34.74
N ALA A 56 -18.27 -14.10 -35.44
CA ALA A 56 -16.98 -14.68 -35.10
C ALA A 56 -15.83 -13.65 -35.25
N GLU A 57 -15.85 -12.84 -36.31
CA GLU A 57 -14.87 -11.78 -36.53
C GLU A 57 -14.97 -10.70 -35.44
N LYS A 58 -16.19 -10.24 -35.14
CA LYS A 58 -16.43 -9.27 -34.07
C LYS A 58 -15.97 -9.79 -32.72
N SER A 59 -16.28 -11.05 -32.40
CA SER A 59 -15.86 -11.69 -31.16
C SER A 59 -14.33 -11.81 -31.07
N ARG A 60 -13.66 -12.12 -32.19
CA ARG A 60 -12.19 -12.16 -32.24
C ARG A 60 -11.58 -10.77 -32.01
N LEU A 61 -12.10 -9.74 -32.68
CA LEU A 61 -11.62 -8.37 -32.53
C LEU A 61 -11.83 -7.86 -31.09
N GLU A 62 -12.98 -8.16 -30.50
CA GLU A 62 -13.27 -7.80 -29.11
C GLU A 62 -12.35 -8.53 -28.13
N ALA A 63 -12.10 -9.82 -28.34
CA ALA A 63 -11.14 -10.58 -27.53
C ALA A 63 -9.71 -10.02 -27.65
N GLU A 64 -9.26 -9.66 -28.85
CA GLU A 64 -7.95 -9.02 -29.06
C GLU A 64 -7.86 -7.66 -28.37
N ARG A 65 -8.92 -6.84 -28.45
CA ARG A 65 -9.00 -5.54 -27.77
C ARG A 65 -8.93 -5.71 -26.25
N LEU A 66 -9.75 -6.61 -25.69
CA LEU A 66 -9.77 -6.89 -24.26
C LEU A 66 -8.43 -7.45 -23.79
N PHE A 67 -7.80 -8.32 -24.57
CA PHE A 67 -6.47 -8.83 -24.25
C PHE A 67 -5.41 -7.73 -24.22
N ALA A 68 -5.43 -6.81 -25.19
CA ALA A 68 -4.53 -5.67 -25.21
C ALA A 68 -4.76 -4.73 -24.01
N GLU A 69 -6.02 -4.45 -23.67
CA GLU A 69 -6.38 -3.65 -22.49
C GLU A 69 -5.94 -4.32 -21.19
N HIS A 70 -6.17 -5.63 -21.04
CA HIS A 70 -5.71 -6.39 -19.89
C HIS A 70 -4.19 -6.39 -19.76
N LYS A 71 -3.47 -6.57 -20.88
CA LYS A 71 -2.01 -6.50 -20.88
C LYS A 71 -1.51 -5.13 -20.45
N ALA A 72 -2.09 -4.06 -21.00
CA ALA A 72 -1.76 -2.69 -20.60
C ALA A 72 -2.05 -2.42 -19.12
N MET A 73 -3.20 -2.90 -18.61
CA MET A 73 -3.53 -2.79 -17.18
C MET A 73 -2.54 -3.57 -16.30
N MET A 74 -2.12 -4.77 -16.71
CA MET A 74 -1.14 -5.55 -15.97
C MET A 74 0.24 -4.91 -15.96
N ASP A 75 0.67 -4.33 -17.07
CA ASP A 75 1.96 -3.64 -17.15
C ASP A 75 1.93 -2.36 -16.30
N LYS A 76 0.84 -1.59 -16.35
CA LYS A 76 0.63 -0.44 -15.48
C LYS A 76 0.61 -0.82 -13.99
N ALA A 77 -0.09 -1.89 -13.62
CA ALA A 77 -0.13 -2.37 -12.24
C ALA A 77 1.26 -2.80 -11.73
N LYS A 78 2.09 -3.39 -12.59
CA LYS A 78 3.49 -3.73 -12.25
C LYS A 78 4.34 -2.48 -12.05
N GLU A 79 4.17 -1.47 -12.90
CA GLU A 79 4.88 -0.19 -12.78
C GLU A 79 4.49 0.53 -11.49
N GLU A 80 3.19 0.63 -11.19
CA GLU A 80 2.69 1.20 -9.94
C GLU A 80 3.22 0.44 -8.72
N ALA A 81 3.19 -0.90 -8.74
CA ALA A 81 3.74 -1.71 -7.66
C ALA A 81 5.26 -1.48 -7.48
N ALA A 82 6.01 -1.37 -8.58
CA ALA A 82 7.44 -1.05 -8.51
C ALA A 82 7.69 0.35 -7.93
N SER A 83 6.87 1.35 -8.30
CA SER A 83 6.94 2.70 -7.73
C SER A 83 6.67 2.69 -6.23
N ILE A 84 5.60 2.02 -5.79
CA ILE A 84 5.24 1.90 -4.37
C ILE A 84 6.38 1.27 -3.56
N ILE A 85 7.01 0.21 -4.08
CA ILE A 85 8.14 -0.43 -3.42
C ILE A 85 9.36 0.50 -3.38
N ALA A 86 9.64 1.23 -4.46
CA ALA A 86 10.75 2.17 -4.51
C ALA A 86 10.57 3.35 -3.54
N GLU A 87 9.37 3.95 -3.53
CA GLU A 87 8.97 5.01 -2.60
C GLU A 87 9.05 4.52 -1.16
N GLY A 88 8.49 3.34 -0.86
CA GLY A 88 8.55 2.75 0.48
C GLY A 88 9.98 2.51 0.97
N LYS A 89 10.90 2.08 0.08
CA LYS A 89 12.33 1.94 0.42
C LYS A 89 12.99 3.29 0.67
N ALA A 90 12.70 4.29 -0.16
CA ALA A 90 13.26 5.64 0.01
C ALA A 90 12.79 6.27 1.33
N ASP A 91 11.52 6.13 1.66
CA ASP A 91 10.96 6.64 2.92
C ASP A 91 11.48 5.88 4.14
N ALA A 92 11.65 4.56 4.04
CA ALA A 92 12.28 3.77 5.09
C ALA A 92 13.72 4.22 5.37
N GLU A 93 14.53 4.46 4.34
CA GLU A 93 15.90 4.98 4.53
C GLU A 93 15.90 6.42 5.08
N ARG A 94 15.00 7.29 4.63
CA ARG A 94 14.84 8.64 5.22
C ARG A 94 14.46 8.57 6.70
N LEU A 95 13.50 7.73 7.04
CA LEU A 95 13.04 7.55 8.42
C LEU A 95 14.16 6.99 9.29
N LYS A 96 14.89 5.97 8.83
CA LYS A 96 16.05 5.41 9.51
C LYS A 96 17.11 6.48 9.77
N ASN A 97 17.47 7.28 8.76
CA ASN A 97 18.44 8.35 8.92
C ASN A 97 17.97 9.41 9.93
N SER A 98 16.69 9.79 9.88
CA SER A 98 16.08 10.72 10.83
C SER A 98 16.09 10.18 12.27
N ILE A 99 15.77 8.90 12.46
CA ILE A 99 15.83 8.23 13.77
C ILE A 99 17.27 8.22 14.31
N VAL A 100 18.24 7.86 13.48
CA VAL A 100 19.66 7.84 13.88
C VAL A 100 20.15 9.24 14.24
N GLU A 101 19.81 10.25 13.44
CA GLU A 101 20.19 11.63 13.71
C GLU A 101 19.58 12.13 15.02
N LYS A 102 18.27 11.88 15.22
CA LYS A 102 17.58 12.25 16.45
C LYS A 102 18.15 11.54 17.67
N ALA A 103 18.45 10.24 17.57
CA ALA A 103 19.09 9.48 18.64
C ALA A 103 20.48 10.03 18.99
N ASN A 104 21.28 10.40 17.98
CA ASN A 104 22.58 11.02 18.20
C ASN A 104 22.45 12.40 18.87
N GLN A 105 21.47 13.21 18.47
CA GLN A 105 21.17 14.49 19.08
C GLN A 105 20.77 14.33 20.55
N GLU A 106 19.84 13.41 20.84
CA GLU A 106 19.39 13.12 22.20
C GLU A 106 20.52 12.58 23.08
N ALA A 107 21.40 11.73 22.53
CA ALA A 107 22.57 11.23 23.24
C ALA A 107 23.56 12.36 23.59
N LYS A 108 23.82 13.28 22.67
CA LYS A 108 24.64 14.47 22.93
C LYS A 108 24.02 15.34 24.02
N ASP A 109 22.72 15.61 23.94
CA ASP A 109 22.00 16.42 24.92
C ASP A 109 21.99 15.76 26.31
N LEU A 110 21.91 14.43 26.37
CA LEU A 110 22.03 13.66 27.60
C LEU A 110 23.43 13.78 28.21
N ILE A 111 24.48 13.62 27.41
CA ILE A 111 25.87 13.76 27.86
C ILE A 111 26.12 15.18 28.39
N GLU A 112 25.65 16.21 27.68
CA GLU A 112 25.82 17.59 28.11
C GLU A 112 25.05 17.90 29.41
N ARG A 113 23.84 17.36 29.58
CA ARG A 113 23.12 17.45 30.85
C ARG A 113 23.87 16.76 31.98
N ALA A 114 24.33 15.52 31.77
CA ALA A 114 25.09 14.77 32.76
C ALA A 114 26.39 15.50 33.17
N ARG A 115 27.11 16.10 32.21
CA ARG A 115 28.29 16.92 32.49
C ARG A 115 27.97 18.13 33.37
N ARG A 116 26.86 18.83 33.09
CA ARG A 116 26.41 19.95 33.93
C ARG A 116 26.04 19.51 35.34
N GLU A 117 25.33 18.39 35.48
CA GLU A 117 24.97 17.83 36.78
C GLU A 117 26.20 17.40 37.58
N ILE A 118 27.18 16.77 36.93
CA ILE A 118 28.46 16.39 37.56
C ILE A 118 29.21 17.62 38.06
N ASN A 119 29.29 18.67 37.25
CA ASN A 119 29.96 19.91 37.66
C ASN A 119 29.26 20.55 38.85
N LEU A 120 27.92 20.64 38.83
CA LEU A 120 27.14 21.17 39.95
C LEU A 120 27.33 20.33 41.22
N ALA A 121 27.33 19.00 41.11
CA ALA A 121 27.58 18.10 42.23
C ALA A 121 29.00 18.26 42.80
N LYS A 122 30.00 18.45 41.93
CA LYS A 122 31.39 18.71 42.34
C LYS A 122 31.51 20.03 43.09
N ASP A 123 30.90 21.10 42.58
CA ASP A 123 30.92 22.41 43.22
C ASP A 123 30.24 22.36 44.60
N LYS A 124 29.12 21.64 44.69
CA LYS A 124 28.44 21.40 45.96
C LYS A 124 29.31 20.62 46.95
N ALA A 125 29.94 19.54 46.51
CA ALA A 125 30.85 18.74 47.35
C ALA A 125 32.05 19.57 47.84
N LEU A 126 32.62 20.43 46.98
CA LEU A 126 33.71 21.33 47.35
C LEU A 126 33.26 22.38 48.38
N ALA A 127 32.04 22.90 48.27
CA ALA A 127 31.47 23.81 49.25
C ALA A 127 31.23 23.13 50.61
N GLU A 128 30.72 21.90 50.61
CA GLU A 128 30.54 21.08 51.82
C GLU A 128 31.87 20.80 52.51
N ILE A 129 32.91 20.41 51.76
CA ILE A 129 34.26 20.20 52.31
C ILE A 129 34.82 21.48 52.92
N GLN A 130 34.66 22.64 52.25
CA GLN A 130 35.12 23.92 52.79
C GLN A 130 34.43 24.27 54.11
N ALA A 131 33.11 24.08 54.20
CA ALA A 131 32.36 24.31 55.43
C ALA A 131 32.82 23.40 56.58
N GLU A 132 33.09 22.13 56.28
CA GLU A 132 33.61 21.16 57.26
C GLU A 132 35.01 21.56 57.75
N VAL A 133 35.90 21.97 56.84
CA VAL A 133 37.26 22.42 57.19
C VAL A 133 37.23 23.68 58.05
N VAL A 134 36.33 24.63 57.77
CA VAL A 134 36.15 25.83 58.61
C VAL A 134 35.74 25.42 60.02
N THR A 135 34.76 24.51 60.15
CA THR A 135 34.26 24.01 61.43
C THR A 135 35.36 23.30 62.23
N ILE A 136 36.12 22.40 61.60
CA ILE A 136 37.25 21.71 62.22
C ILE A 136 38.33 22.70 62.66
N SER A 137 38.62 23.71 61.83
CA SER A 137 39.63 24.73 62.15
C SER A 137 39.22 25.59 63.34
N THR A 138 37.95 25.99 63.44
CA THR A 138 37.42 26.73 64.59
C THR A 138 37.43 25.89 65.86
N ASP A 139 37.12 24.59 65.78
CA ASP A 139 37.17 23.68 66.92
C ASP A 139 38.60 23.47 67.44
N ILE A 140 39.57 23.33 66.52
CA ILE A 140 40.99 23.24 66.87
C ILE A 140 41.45 24.55 67.53
N ALA A 141 41.13 25.70 66.95
CA ALA A 141 41.48 27.00 67.50
C ALA A 141 40.89 27.19 68.91
N ALA A 142 39.61 26.85 69.10
CA ALA A 142 38.94 26.88 70.41
C ALA A 142 39.63 25.99 71.44
N LYS A 143 40.00 24.76 71.07
CA LYS A 143 40.75 23.83 71.95
C LYS A 143 42.15 24.35 72.29
N ILE A 144 42.87 24.95 71.34
CA ILE A 144 44.21 25.51 71.57
C ILE A 144 44.12 26.72 72.51
N ILE A 145 43.16 27.62 72.29
CA ILE A 145 42.92 28.78 73.16
C ILE A 145 42.56 28.31 74.56
N ALA A 146 41.63 27.36 74.71
CA ALA A 146 41.24 26.81 76.00
C ALA A 146 42.40 26.16 76.76
N LYS A 147 43.35 25.52 76.06
CA LYS A 147 44.52 24.88 76.67
C LYS A 147 45.61 25.87 77.09
N ASN A 148 45.72 27.01 76.41
CA ASN A 148 46.76 28.01 76.64
C ASN A 148 46.29 29.24 77.43
N LEU A 149 45.01 29.33 77.79
CA LEU A 149 44.45 30.45 78.52
C LEU A 149 45.01 30.52 79.95
N LYS A 150 45.66 31.62 80.31
CA LYS A 150 46.08 31.90 81.69
C LYS A 150 45.03 32.76 82.41
N VAL A 151 45.10 32.81 83.74
CA VAL A 151 44.15 33.55 84.59
C VAL A 151 44.15 35.06 84.28
N GLU A 152 45.29 35.58 83.82
CA GLU A 152 45.45 36.98 83.44
C GLU A 152 44.73 37.30 82.11
N ASP A 153 44.80 36.39 81.13
CA ASP A 153 44.13 36.53 79.83
C ASP A 153 42.60 36.54 79.99
N GLN A 154 42.09 35.73 80.94
CA GLN A 154 40.68 35.66 81.29
C GLN A 154 40.14 37.00 81.83
N LYS A 155 40.93 37.69 82.67
CA LYS A 155 40.56 39.02 83.18
C LYS A 155 40.57 40.08 82.09
N ALA A 156 41.60 40.08 81.24
CA ALA A 156 41.70 41.03 80.12
C ALA A 156 40.53 40.88 79.12
N LEU A 157 40.13 39.65 78.80
CA LEU A 157 38.98 39.39 77.92
C LEU A 157 37.64 39.86 78.51
N VAL A 158 37.45 39.70 79.84
CA VAL A 158 36.26 40.21 80.53
C VAL A 158 36.23 41.73 80.51
N GLU A 159 37.37 42.38 80.72
CA GLU A 159 37.48 43.84 80.71
C GLU A 159 37.25 44.42 79.30
N GLU A 160 37.77 43.77 78.25
CA GLU A 160 37.54 44.12 76.85
C GLU A 160 36.06 43.93 76.45
N ALA A 161 35.42 42.83 76.86
CA ALA A 161 34.00 42.57 76.61
C ALA A 161 33.11 43.62 77.28
N LEU A 162 33.42 44.00 78.53
CA LEU A 162 32.72 45.08 79.24
C LEU A 162 32.92 46.44 78.55
N GLN A 163 34.10 46.72 77.98
CA GLN A 163 34.36 47.92 77.20
C GLN A 163 33.58 47.95 75.87
N LYS A 164 33.48 46.82 75.15
CA LYS A 164 32.68 46.70 73.92
C LYS A 164 31.19 46.87 74.17
N ILE A 165 30.66 46.32 75.28
CA ILE A 165 29.25 46.54 75.66
C ILE A 165 29.01 48.02 76.00
N ARG A 166 29.97 48.67 76.65
CA ARG A 166 29.88 50.10 77.01
C ARG A 166 29.99 51.06 75.82
N THR A 167 30.49 50.60 74.67
CA THR A 167 30.63 51.42 73.44
C THR A 167 29.47 51.21 72.46
N VAL A 168 28.59 50.23 72.71
CA VAL A 168 27.40 49.94 71.91
C VAL A 168 26.10 50.44 72.59
N GLN A 169 26.19 50.97 73.81
CA GLN A 169 25.17 51.84 74.44
C GLN A 169 25.59 53.31 74.34
#